data_AF-A0A6N6S669-F1
#
_entry.id   AF-A0A6N6S669-F1
#
_cell.length_a   1.000
_cell.length_b   1.000
_cell.length_c   1.000
_cell.angle_alpha   90.00
_cell.angle_beta   90.00
_cell.angle_gamma   90.00
#
_symmetry.space_group_name_H-M   'P 1'
#
loop_
_entity.id
_entity.type
_entity.pdbx_description
1 polymer ?
#
loop_
_entity_poly.entity_id
_entity_poly.type
_entity_poly.pdbx_seq_one_letter_code
_entity_poly.pdbx_strand_id
1 'polypeptide(L)'
;MSEKKFLNGINPERREFLEKVTKGAFIIPTVISVMMLDQKLNLSTANAQSNDAVPVCLSFGAMISTPLGNIPVFALKPGMPVYTIDADGARTAMPLELVSKASVPSTHTICRLVLDDGREVRVSAGHPTADNRKIGDLVPGDILDGAVVASADRVPYTAGFTYDLLPSGDTGYYWADGVLMGSTLSPAFGFIVRRPVREEELSVNA
;
A
#
# COMPACT_ATOMS: atom_id res chain seq x y z
N MET A 1 3.73 14.88 -46.46
CA MET A 1 2.47 14.29 -45.98
C MET A 1 2.17 14.85 -44.60
N SER A 2 0.90 15.08 -44.31
CA SER A 2 0.35 16.06 -43.35
C SER A 2 0.77 15.88 -41.88
N GLU A 3 1.51 16.85 -41.34
CA GLU A 3 1.93 16.97 -39.93
C GLU A 3 1.05 17.96 -39.14
N LYS A 4 -0.09 18.39 -39.69
CA LYS A 4 -0.89 19.52 -39.16
C LYS A 4 -2.21 19.11 -38.51
N LYS A 5 -2.26 18.02 -37.74
CA LYS A 5 -3.51 17.62 -37.04
C LYS A 5 -3.44 17.43 -35.53
N PHE A 6 -2.32 17.74 -34.87
CA PHE A 6 -2.17 17.52 -33.42
C PHE A 6 -2.25 18.77 -32.52
N LEU A 7 -2.43 19.98 -33.07
CA LEU A 7 -2.29 21.22 -32.28
C LEU A 7 -3.54 22.11 -32.18
N ASN A 8 -4.71 21.66 -32.65
CA ASN A 8 -5.93 22.49 -32.61
C ASN A 8 -6.69 22.46 -31.28
N GLY A 9 -6.15 21.81 -30.24
CA GLY A 9 -6.76 21.76 -28.91
C GLY A 9 -5.87 22.29 -27.77
N ILE A 10 -4.70 22.85 -28.09
CA ILE A 10 -3.73 23.27 -27.08
C ILE A 10 -3.79 24.80 -26.93
N ASN A 11 -4.00 25.25 -25.70
CA ASN A 11 -3.95 26.67 -25.31
C ASN A 11 -2.69 27.34 -25.91
N PRO A 12 -2.82 28.50 -26.59
CA PRO A 12 -1.73 29.17 -27.29
C PRO A 12 -0.48 29.42 -26.43
N GLU A 13 -0.63 29.69 -25.13
CA GLU A 13 0.52 29.86 -24.21
C GLU A 13 1.30 28.56 -24.00
N ARG A 14 0.60 27.41 -23.97
CA ARG A 14 1.24 26.08 -23.86
C ARG A 14 1.98 25.70 -25.14
N ARG A 15 1.52 26.18 -26.30
CA ARG A 15 2.19 25.93 -27.58
C ARG A 15 3.52 26.67 -27.68
N GLU A 16 3.57 27.92 -27.24
CA GLU A 16 4.81 28.72 -27.22
C GLU A 16 5.85 28.12 -26.26
N PHE A 17 5.41 27.61 -25.10
CA PHE A 17 6.28 26.90 -24.15
C PHE A 17 6.88 25.62 -24.77
N LEU A 18 6.07 24.81 -25.45
CA LEU A 18 6.51 23.58 -26.11
C LEU A 18 7.48 23.84 -27.28
N GLU A 19 7.28 24.91 -28.05
CA GLU A 19 8.20 25.28 -29.14
C GLU A 19 9.55 25.83 -28.63
N LYS A 20 9.57 26.50 -27.47
CA LYS A 20 10.82 26.95 -26.82
C LYS A 20 11.62 25.78 -26.23
N VAL A 21 10.95 24.79 -25.64
CA VAL A 21 11.60 23.62 -25.02
C VAL A 21 12.19 22.67 -26.07
N THR A 22 11.62 22.60 -27.28
CA THR A 22 12.08 21.68 -28.33
C THR A 22 13.21 22.22 -29.21
N LYS A 23 13.42 23.56 -29.25
CA LYS A 23 14.52 24.18 -30.00
C LYS A 23 15.84 24.28 -29.22
N GLY A 24 15.83 24.07 -27.92
CA GLY A 24 17.02 23.99 -27.07
C GLY A 24 17.49 22.55 -26.91
N ALA A 25 18.53 22.16 -27.66
CA ALA A 25 19.15 20.85 -27.53
C ALA A 25 19.79 20.69 -26.14
N PHE A 26 19.15 19.97 -25.21
CA PHE A 26 19.78 19.00 -24.31
C PHE A 26 18.69 18.19 -23.58
N ILE A 27 18.82 16.86 -23.69
CA ILE A 27 17.87 15.84 -23.24
C ILE A 27 17.92 15.69 -21.72
N ILE A 28 16.77 15.83 -21.04
CA ILE A 28 16.49 15.10 -19.79
C ILE A 28 15.00 14.68 -19.82
N PRO A 29 14.68 13.37 -19.86
CA PRO A 29 13.32 12.87 -20.06
C PRO A 29 12.45 12.85 -18.79
N THR A 30 12.64 13.78 -17.84
CA THR A 30 11.90 13.76 -16.56
C THR A 30 10.59 14.55 -16.62
N VAL A 31 10.44 15.49 -17.55
CA VAL A 31 9.28 16.42 -17.56
C VAL A 31 8.08 15.89 -18.36
N ILE A 32 8.29 14.90 -19.25
CA ILE A 32 7.19 14.23 -19.97
C ILE A 32 6.55 13.10 -19.13
N SER A 33 7.18 12.64 -18.04
CA SER A 33 6.56 11.65 -17.16
C SER A 33 5.37 12.17 -16.37
N VAL A 34 5.32 13.47 -16.06
CA VAL A 34 4.23 14.02 -15.22
C VAL A 34 2.95 14.29 -16.04
N MET A 35 3.07 14.59 -17.34
CA MET A 35 1.91 14.99 -18.17
C MET A 35 1.25 13.84 -18.95
N MET A 36 1.85 12.65 -18.99
CA MET A 36 1.20 11.43 -19.52
C MET A 36 0.60 10.54 -18.42
N LEU A 37 0.67 10.94 -17.14
CA LEU A 37 0.09 10.18 -16.03
C LEU A 37 -1.43 10.35 -15.87
N ASP A 38 -2.05 11.28 -16.59
CA ASP A 38 -3.48 11.63 -16.45
C ASP A 38 -4.43 10.92 -17.42
N GLN A 39 -4.01 9.85 -18.11
CA GLN A 39 -4.93 9.12 -19.02
C GLN A 39 -5.02 7.60 -18.89
N LYS A 40 -4.31 6.90 -17.98
CA LYS A 40 -4.55 5.45 -17.84
C LYS A 40 -4.04 4.74 -16.58
N LEU A 41 -4.08 5.38 -15.42
CA LEU A 41 -4.07 4.64 -14.16
C LEU A 41 -5.40 4.86 -13.44
N ASN A 42 -6.45 4.26 -14.03
CA ASN A 42 -7.54 3.71 -13.23
C ASN A 42 -6.92 2.59 -12.36
N LEU A 43 -6.22 2.99 -11.30
CA LEU A 43 -5.82 2.13 -10.18
C LEU A 43 -7.02 1.95 -9.24
N SER A 44 -8.22 1.74 -9.81
CA SER A 44 -9.34 1.20 -9.05
C SER A 44 -9.15 -0.31 -8.97
N THR A 45 -8.55 -0.78 -7.88
CA THR A 45 -8.34 -2.21 -7.56
C THR A 45 -7.32 -2.90 -8.47
N ALA A 46 -6.02 -2.68 -8.22
CA ALA A 46 -5.02 -3.63 -8.69
C ALA A 46 -5.15 -4.92 -7.87
N ASN A 47 -5.82 -5.93 -8.43
CA ASN A 47 -5.71 -7.32 -7.96
C ASN A 47 -4.28 -7.79 -8.21
N ALA A 48 -3.41 -7.67 -7.20
CA ALA A 48 -2.09 -8.28 -7.24
C ALA A 48 -2.21 -9.76 -6.87
N GLN A 49 -2.06 -10.64 -7.86
CA GLN A 49 -1.96 -12.09 -7.64
C GLN A 49 -0.47 -12.44 -7.48
N SER A 50 -0.05 -12.82 -6.27
CA SER A 50 1.34 -13.17 -5.99
C SER A 50 1.58 -14.66 -6.27
N ASN A 51 2.38 -14.99 -7.29
CA ASN A 51 2.81 -16.37 -7.49
C ASN A 51 4.05 -16.78 -6.69
N ASP A 52 4.91 -15.88 -6.19
CA ASP A 52 6.13 -16.31 -5.46
C ASP A 52 6.67 -15.25 -4.46
N ALA A 53 5.81 -14.53 -3.77
CA ALA A 53 6.17 -13.83 -2.54
C ALA A 53 4.97 -13.90 -1.60
N VAL A 54 5.21 -14.29 -0.36
CA VAL A 54 4.18 -14.29 0.67
C VAL A 54 3.64 -12.87 0.78
N PRO A 55 2.35 -12.63 0.48
CA PRO A 55 1.79 -11.30 0.58
C PRO A 55 1.88 -10.82 2.03
N VAL A 56 2.39 -9.60 2.22
CA VAL A 56 2.66 -9.03 3.54
C VAL A 56 1.49 -8.15 3.93
N CYS A 57 0.49 -8.68 4.62
CA CYS A 57 -0.74 -7.91 4.85
C CYS A 57 -1.57 -8.36 6.07
N LEU A 58 -2.59 -7.57 6.38
CA LEU A 58 -3.59 -7.77 7.43
C LEU A 58 -4.59 -8.87 7.08
N SER A 59 -5.16 -9.50 8.12
CA SER A 59 -6.28 -10.43 7.99
C SER A 59 -7.57 -9.72 7.54
N PHE A 60 -8.46 -10.48 6.90
CA PHE A 60 -9.76 -10.00 6.40
C PHE A 60 -10.60 -9.31 7.49
N GLY A 61 -10.51 -9.76 8.74
CA GLY A 61 -11.32 -9.24 9.86
C GLY A 61 -10.73 -8.03 10.58
N ALA A 62 -9.55 -7.54 10.17
CA ALA A 62 -8.87 -6.45 10.86
C ALA A 62 -9.74 -5.18 10.89
N MET A 63 -9.87 -4.57 12.06
CA MET A 63 -10.64 -3.36 12.31
C MET A 63 -9.74 -2.14 12.31
N ILE A 64 -9.94 -1.26 11.34
CA ILE A 64 -9.09 -0.09 11.13
C ILE A 64 -9.67 1.11 11.82
N SER A 65 -8.85 1.83 12.57
CA SER A 65 -9.33 2.98 13.32
C SER A 65 -9.57 4.19 12.40
N THR A 66 -10.80 4.71 12.40
CA THR A 66 -11.19 5.87 11.62
C THR A 66 -11.90 6.91 12.50
N PRO A 67 -12.00 8.18 12.05
CA PRO A 67 -12.82 9.18 12.73
C PRO A 67 -14.30 8.82 12.86
N LEU A 68 -14.80 7.89 12.03
CA LEU A 68 -16.19 7.41 12.05
C LEU A 68 -16.37 6.15 12.92
N GLY A 69 -15.34 5.78 13.68
CA GLY A 69 -15.26 4.52 14.41
C GLY A 69 -14.41 3.48 13.69
N ASN A 70 -14.33 2.28 14.24
CA ASN A 70 -13.54 1.22 13.62
C ASN A 70 -14.30 0.63 12.43
N ILE A 71 -13.64 0.54 11.27
CA ILE A 71 -14.21 0.00 10.03
C ILE A 71 -13.41 -1.25 9.62
N PRO A 72 -14.05 -2.35 9.21
CA PRO A 72 -13.31 -3.53 8.76
C PRO A 72 -12.52 -3.22 7.48
N VAL A 73 -11.30 -3.77 7.39
CA VAL A 73 -10.37 -3.46 6.30
C VAL A 73 -10.94 -3.71 4.91
N PHE A 74 -11.76 -4.76 4.74
CA PHE A 74 -12.36 -5.10 3.44
C PHE A 74 -13.39 -4.06 2.93
N ALA A 75 -13.89 -3.19 3.81
CA ALA A 75 -14.87 -2.17 3.47
C ALA A 75 -14.23 -0.81 3.14
N LEU A 76 -12.94 -0.65 3.40
CA LEU A 76 -12.20 0.59 3.15
C LEU A 76 -11.95 0.81 1.66
N LYS A 77 -11.91 2.09 1.28
CA LYS A 77 -11.66 2.54 -0.09
C LYS A 77 -10.75 3.77 -0.06
N PRO A 78 -9.97 4.02 -1.12
CA PRO A 78 -9.25 5.28 -1.27
C PRO A 78 -10.17 6.49 -1.07
N GLY A 79 -9.66 7.53 -0.43
CA GLY A 79 -10.38 8.74 -0.02
C GLY A 79 -11.07 8.65 1.34
N MET A 80 -11.31 7.45 1.90
CA MET A 80 -11.88 7.34 3.24
C MET A 80 -10.87 7.78 4.30
N PRO A 81 -11.27 8.56 5.32
CA PRO A 81 -10.37 8.99 6.37
C PRO A 81 -10.04 7.83 7.30
N VAL A 82 -8.77 7.70 7.67
CA VAL A 82 -8.27 6.80 8.72
C VAL A 82 -7.38 7.57 9.67
N TYR A 83 -7.21 7.06 10.89
CA TYR A 83 -6.20 7.63 11.78
C TYR A 83 -4.80 7.16 11.39
N THR A 84 -3.87 8.11 11.34
CA THR A 84 -2.43 7.93 11.15
C THR A 84 -1.68 8.82 12.16
N ILE A 85 -0.35 8.79 12.14
CA ILE A 85 0.47 9.76 12.86
C ILE A 85 1.23 10.65 11.89
N ASP A 86 1.36 11.92 12.23
CA ASP A 86 2.24 12.85 11.54
C ASP A 86 3.71 12.67 11.97
N ALA A 87 4.61 13.48 11.40
CA ALA A 87 6.04 13.43 11.70
C ALA A 87 6.38 13.76 13.17
N ASP A 88 5.50 14.46 13.88
CA ASP A 88 5.66 14.80 15.30
C ASP A 88 5.08 13.70 16.22
N GLY A 89 4.51 12.63 15.64
CA GLY A 89 3.88 11.53 16.36
C GLY A 89 2.45 11.83 16.82
N ALA A 90 1.86 12.94 16.39
CA ALA A 90 0.49 13.28 16.75
C ALA A 90 -0.50 12.50 15.88
N ARG A 91 -1.54 11.98 16.53
CA ARG A 91 -2.61 11.25 15.84
C ARG A 91 -3.44 12.22 15.01
N THR A 92 -3.48 11.99 13.70
CA THR A 92 -4.20 12.80 12.73
C THR A 92 -5.09 11.95 11.83
N ALA A 93 -6.09 12.57 11.20
CA ALA A 93 -6.98 11.90 10.27
C ALA A 93 -6.61 12.26 8.83
N MET A 94 -6.23 11.25 8.03
CA MET A 94 -5.85 11.43 6.63
C MET A 94 -6.64 10.48 5.73
N PRO A 95 -6.93 10.88 4.48
CA PRO A 95 -7.57 9.98 3.52
C PRO A 95 -6.63 8.82 3.17
N LEU A 96 -7.19 7.66 2.85
CA LEU A 96 -6.44 6.57 2.24
C LEU A 96 -6.06 6.94 0.79
N GLU A 97 -4.79 6.78 0.44
CA GLU A 97 -4.32 6.87 -0.95
C GLU A 97 -4.54 5.55 -1.66
N LEU A 98 -4.15 4.45 -1.02
CA LEU A 98 -4.20 3.11 -1.60
C LEU A 98 -4.81 2.10 -0.63
N VAL A 99 -5.53 1.15 -1.22
CA VAL A 99 -5.99 -0.07 -0.56
C VAL A 99 -5.59 -1.23 -1.46
N SER A 100 -4.80 -2.15 -0.90
CA SER A 100 -4.35 -3.36 -1.59
C SER A 100 -5.15 -4.57 -1.13
N LYS A 101 -5.43 -5.47 -2.06
CA LYS A 101 -6.04 -6.78 -1.82
C LYS A 101 -5.24 -7.83 -2.59
N ALA A 102 -4.70 -8.80 -1.86
CA ALA A 102 -3.87 -9.86 -2.44
C ALA A 102 -4.48 -11.23 -2.14
N SER A 103 -4.51 -12.11 -3.15
CA SER A 103 -4.93 -13.52 -2.95
C SER A 103 -3.85 -14.30 -2.21
N VAL A 104 -4.25 -15.23 -1.36
CA VAL A 104 -3.34 -16.11 -0.63
C VAL A 104 -3.70 -17.59 -0.83
N PRO A 105 -2.71 -18.51 -0.85
CA PRO A 105 -3.01 -19.94 -0.92
C PRO A 105 -3.68 -20.42 0.37
N SER A 106 -4.38 -21.55 0.31
CA SER A 106 -5.04 -22.17 1.48
C SER A 106 -4.06 -22.60 2.59
N THR A 107 -2.78 -22.71 2.27
CA THR A 107 -1.68 -23.02 3.21
C THR A 107 -1.10 -21.78 3.87
N HIS A 108 -1.63 -20.59 3.59
CA HIS A 108 -1.11 -19.34 4.15
C HIS A 108 -1.25 -19.33 5.69
N THR A 109 -0.24 -18.76 6.34
CA THR A 109 -0.22 -18.58 7.79
C THR A 109 0.03 -17.12 8.12
N ILE A 110 -0.59 -16.66 9.20
CA ILE A 110 -0.40 -15.32 9.74
C ILE A 110 0.05 -15.42 11.19
N CYS A 111 0.61 -14.34 11.72
CA CYS A 111 0.88 -14.19 13.13
C CYS A 111 -0.37 -13.67 13.84
N ARG A 112 -0.76 -14.34 14.92
CA ARG A 112 -1.66 -13.81 15.94
C ARG A 112 -0.79 -13.22 17.04
N LEU A 113 -0.68 -11.90 17.05
CA LEU A 113 0.02 -11.15 18.07
C LEU A 113 -0.97 -10.70 19.13
N VAL A 114 -0.67 -10.97 20.40
CA VAL A 114 -1.47 -10.55 21.55
C VAL A 114 -0.61 -9.68 22.45
N LEU A 115 -1.13 -8.52 22.84
CA LEU A 115 -0.52 -7.62 23.81
C LEU A 115 -1.14 -7.84 25.20
N ASP A 116 -0.40 -7.49 26.24
CA ASP A 116 -0.80 -7.67 27.65
C ASP A 116 -2.00 -6.80 28.07
N ASP A 117 -2.24 -5.71 27.34
CA ASP A 117 -3.43 -4.86 27.47
C ASP A 117 -4.69 -5.40 26.79
N GLY A 118 -4.60 -6.59 26.17
CA GLY A 118 -5.70 -7.30 25.55
C GLY A 118 -5.92 -7.00 24.08
N ARG A 119 -5.14 -6.11 23.45
CA ARG A 119 -5.16 -5.93 22.00
C ARG A 119 -4.65 -7.18 21.29
N GLU A 120 -5.28 -7.55 20.18
CA GLU A 120 -4.89 -8.67 19.33
C GLU A 120 -4.91 -8.22 17.87
N VAL A 121 -3.81 -8.44 17.15
CA VAL A 121 -3.74 -8.21 15.70
C VAL A 121 -3.35 -9.49 14.97
N ARG A 122 -4.01 -9.72 13.83
CA ARG A 122 -3.79 -10.88 12.95
C ARG A 122 -3.25 -10.43 11.61
N VAL A 123 -1.98 -10.71 11.36
CA VAL A 123 -1.23 -10.10 10.26
C VAL A 123 -0.09 -11.01 9.81
N SER A 124 0.30 -10.89 8.55
CA SER A 124 1.42 -11.65 7.99
C SER A 124 2.73 -11.36 8.74
N ALA A 125 3.56 -12.39 8.94
CA ALA A 125 4.82 -12.29 9.70
C ALA A 125 5.78 -11.20 9.17
N GLY A 126 5.77 -10.92 7.87
CA GLY A 126 6.66 -9.91 7.28
C GLY A 126 6.21 -8.45 7.48
N HIS A 127 5.03 -8.22 8.06
CA HIS A 127 4.42 -6.89 8.07
C HIS A 127 5.12 -5.99 9.08
N PRO A 128 5.46 -4.75 8.69
CA PRO A 128 6.19 -3.85 9.55
C PRO A 128 5.29 -3.31 10.66
N THR A 129 5.88 -3.15 11.83
CA THR A 129 5.36 -2.35 12.93
C THR A 129 5.79 -0.91 12.76
N ALA A 130 5.22 0.01 13.55
CA ALA A 130 5.61 1.42 13.51
C ALA A 130 7.05 1.69 14.02
N ASP A 131 7.66 0.74 14.72
CA ASP A 131 9.08 0.81 15.13
C ASP A 131 10.04 0.10 14.15
N ASN A 132 9.54 -0.24 12.95
CA ASN A 132 10.28 -0.84 11.84
C ASN A 132 10.74 -2.29 12.06
N ARG A 133 10.31 -2.96 13.13
CA ARG A 133 10.43 -4.43 13.26
C ARG A 133 9.33 -5.13 12.47
N LYS A 134 9.55 -6.38 12.05
CA LYS A 134 8.49 -7.22 11.48
C LYS A 134 7.74 -7.93 12.59
N ILE A 135 6.45 -8.16 12.38
CA ILE A 135 5.60 -8.87 13.34
C ILE A 135 6.15 -10.27 13.68
N GLY A 136 6.69 -10.97 12.69
CA GLY A 136 7.26 -12.32 12.88
C GLY A 136 8.56 -12.36 13.68
N ASP A 137 9.18 -11.22 13.92
CA ASP A 137 10.41 -11.11 14.71
C ASP A 137 10.12 -10.78 16.19
N LEU A 138 8.86 -10.47 16.53
CA LEU A 138 8.45 -10.16 17.90
C LEU A 138 8.37 -11.40 18.77
N VAL A 139 8.82 -11.28 20.02
CA VAL A 139 8.76 -12.35 21.02
C VAL A 139 8.09 -11.87 22.31
N PRO A 140 7.54 -12.78 23.13
CA PRO A 140 6.99 -12.40 24.43
C PRO A 140 7.97 -11.61 25.29
N GLY A 141 7.50 -10.50 25.86
CA GLY A 141 8.32 -9.55 26.63
C GLY A 141 8.80 -8.33 25.85
N ASP A 142 8.75 -8.35 24.51
CA ASP A 142 9.00 -7.15 23.71
C ASP A 142 7.93 -6.08 23.97
N ILE A 143 8.27 -4.80 23.80
CA ILE A 143 7.29 -3.70 23.85
C ILE A 143 6.87 -3.34 22.43
N LEU A 144 5.57 -3.25 22.17
CA LEU A 144 5.00 -2.75 20.92
C LEU A 144 3.86 -1.78 21.23
N ASP A 145 3.91 -0.58 20.63
CA ASP A 145 2.84 0.43 20.77
C ASP A 145 2.43 0.67 22.24
N GLY A 146 3.45 0.77 23.10
CA GLY A 146 3.30 1.04 24.54
C GLY A 146 2.91 -0.16 25.42
N ALA A 147 2.66 -1.34 24.86
CA ALA A 147 2.23 -2.54 25.60
C ALA A 147 3.21 -3.70 25.41
N VAL A 148 3.18 -4.69 26.31
CA VAL A 148 4.07 -5.85 26.28
C VAL A 148 3.46 -6.93 25.38
N VAL A 149 4.27 -7.50 24.49
CA VAL A 149 3.89 -8.67 23.71
C VAL A 149 3.71 -9.85 24.66
N ALA A 150 2.48 -10.35 24.75
CA ALA A 150 2.13 -11.52 25.54
C ALA A 150 2.34 -12.81 24.75
N SER A 151 1.96 -12.84 23.46
CA SER A 151 2.26 -13.95 22.55
C SER A 151 2.33 -13.52 21.09
N ALA A 152 3.05 -14.30 20.27
CA ALA A 152 3.21 -14.10 18.84
C ALA A 152 3.21 -15.46 18.11
N ASP A 153 2.01 -15.98 17.84
CA ASP A 153 1.84 -17.36 17.37
C ASP A 153 1.52 -17.41 15.87
N ARG A 154 2.16 -18.32 15.12
CA ARG A 154 1.76 -18.57 13.72
C ARG A 154 0.53 -19.46 13.67
N VAL A 155 -0.52 -18.98 13.02
CA VAL A 155 -1.80 -19.69 12.90
C VAL A 155 -2.20 -19.85 11.43
N PRO A 156 -2.91 -20.94 11.06
CA PRO A 156 -3.49 -21.08 9.72
C PRO A 156 -4.43 -19.93 9.39
N TYR A 157 -4.38 -19.46 8.15
CA TYR A 157 -5.27 -18.42 7.65
C TYR A 157 -6.13 -18.97 6.51
N THR A 158 -7.44 -18.96 6.71
CA THR A 158 -8.40 -19.62 5.82
C THR A 158 -9.11 -18.66 4.88
N ALA A 159 -9.01 -17.36 5.09
CA ALA A 159 -9.57 -16.38 4.16
C ALA A 159 -8.66 -16.29 2.93
N GLY A 160 -9.26 -16.30 1.74
CA GLY A 160 -8.53 -16.35 0.46
C GLY A 160 -7.81 -15.05 0.08
N PHE A 161 -7.92 -14.00 0.89
CA PHE A 161 -7.33 -12.68 0.61
C PHE A 161 -6.81 -12.00 1.87
N THR A 162 -5.78 -11.19 1.72
CA THR A 162 -5.23 -10.27 2.72
C THR A 162 -5.26 -8.84 2.20
N TYR A 163 -5.12 -7.87 3.11
CA TYR A 163 -5.29 -6.44 2.80
C TYR A 163 -4.15 -5.59 3.36
N ASP A 164 -3.81 -4.51 2.67
CA ASP A 164 -2.93 -3.46 3.20
C ASP A 164 -3.42 -2.08 2.78
N LEU A 165 -3.00 -1.05 3.50
CA LEU A 165 -3.51 0.31 3.39
C LEU A 165 -2.36 1.30 3.34
N LEU A 166 -2.52 2.37 2.57
CA LEU A 166 -1.63 3.52 2.62
C LEU A 166 -2.46 4.77 2.92
N PRO A 167 -2.40 5.30 4.15
CA PRO A 167 -2.88 6.65 4.44
C PRO A 167 -2.01 7.68 3.75
N SER A 168 -2.61 8.80 3.34
CA SER A 168 -1.86 10.02 3.04
C SER A 168 -1.09 10.49 4.28
N GLY A 169 0.00 11.21 4.05
CA GLY A 169 0.84 11.77 5.09
C GLY A 169 2.25 11.19 5.07
N ASP A 170 3.05 11.57 6.07
CA ASP A 170 4.50 11.40 6.01
C ASP A 170 4.99 10.01 6.41
N THR A 171 4.16 9.25 7.13
CA THR A 171 4.63 8.06 7.86
C THR A 171 4.17 6.73 7.25
N GLY A 172 3.02 6.72 6.59
CA GLY A 172 2.39 5.49 6.10
C GLY A 172 1.94 4.55 7.23
N TYR A 173 1.75 5.07 8.45
CA TYR A 173 1.26 4.28 9.59
C TYR A 173 -0.25 4.31 9.70
N TYR A 174 -0.85 3.25 10.24
CA TYR A 174 -2.27 3.20 10.56
C TYR A 174 -2.53 2.30 11.76
N TRP A 175 -3.69 2.45 12.42
CA TRP A 175 -4.10 1.53 13.48
C TRP A 175 -4.97 0.40 12.93
N ALA A 176 -4.52 -0.83 13.15
CA ALA A 176 -5.30 -2.05 12.92
C ALA A 176 -5.49 -2.78 14.25
N ASP A 177 -6.74 -3.12 14.57
CA ASP A 177 -7.14 -3.75 15.83
C ASP A 177 -6.60 -3.03 17.08
N GLY A 178 -6.43 -1.70 16.97
CA GLY A 178 -5.90 -0.84 18.03
C GLY A 178 -4.37 -0.83 18.17
N VAL A 179 -3.62 -1.48 17.28
CA VAL A 179 -2.16 -1.49 17.26
C VAL A 179 -1.65 -0.64 16.10
N LEU A 180 -0.65 0.22 16.33
CA LEU A 180 -0.03 1.04 15.28
C LEU A 180 0.91 0.20 14.37
N MET A 181 0.59 0.16 13.09
CA MET A 181 1.23 -0.68 12.07
C MET A 181 1.83 0.14 10.94
N GLY A 182 2.86 -0.40 10.28
CA GLY A 182 3.44 0.15 9.05
C GLY A 182 2.76 -0.37 7.79
N SER A 183 2.56 0.53 6.82
CA SER A 183 2.14 0.13 5.48
C SER A 183 3.30 -0.45 4.68
N THR A 184 3.09 -1.62 4.05
CA THR A 184 4.03 -2.16 3.06
C THR A 184 3.92 -1.49 1.69
N LEU A 185 2.89 -0.65 1.51
CA LEU A 185 2.70 0.16 0.32
C LEU A 185 3.50 1.47 0.40
N SER A 186 4.07 1.80 1.57
CA SER A 186 4.92 2.97 1.74
C SER A 186 6.33 2.71 1.19
N PRO A 187 6.96 3.68 0.49
CA PRO A 187 8.36 3.59 0.06
C PRO A 187 9.34 3.28 1.18
N ALA A 188 9.04 3.71 2.40
CA ALA A 188 9.90 3.52 3.57
C ALA A 188 10.05 2.04 3.98
N PHE A 189 9.05 1.20 3.69
CA PHE A 189 9.01 -0.21 4.12
C PHE A 189 9.15 -1.21 2.95
N GLY A 190 9.46 -0.70 1.76
CA GLY A 190 9.72 -1.48 0.56
C GLY A 190 8.48 -1.68 -0.31
N PHE A 191 8.43 -0.96 -1.43
CA PHE A 191 7.41 -1.15 -2.47
C PHE A 191 7.47 -2.56 -3.07
N ILE A 192 6.41 -3.37 -2.89
CA ILE A 192 6.21 -4.58 -3.71
C ILE A 192 5.15 -4.26 -4.79
N VAL A 193 5.58 -3.57 -5.85
CA VAL A 193 4.82 -3.56 -7.12
C VAL A 193 5.42 -4.63 -8.02
N ARG A 194 4.81 -5.81 -8.04
CA ARG A 194 5.12 -6.80 -9.06
C ARG A 194 4.34 -6.42 -10.32
N ARG A 195 5.07 -6.24 -11.44
CA ARG A 195 4.45 -6.07 -12.77
C ARG A 195 3.50 -7.25 -13.02
N PRO A 196 2.34 -7.02 -13.66
CA PRO A 196 1.53 -8.12 -14.15
C PRO A 196 2.40 -8.98 -15.08
N VAL A 197 2.43 -10.29 -14.83
CA VAL A 197 2.99 -11.26 -15.77
C VAL A 197 2.17 -11.13 -17.05
N ARG A 198 2.82 -10.82 -18.17
CA ARG A 198 2.16 -10.86 -19.47
C ARG A 198 1.86 -12.32 -19.77
N GLU A 199 0.64 -12.63 -20.22
CA GLU A 199 0.20 -14.00 -20.59
C GLU A 199 1.06 -14.68 -21.68
N GLU A 200 2.05 -13.99 -22.23
CA GLU A 200 2.93 -14.50 -23.30
C GLU A 200 4.06 -15.43 -22.81
N GLU A 201 4.34 -15.56 -21.51
CA GLU A 201 5.37 -16.48 -21.00
C GLU A 201 4.86 -17.88 -20.61
N LEU A 202 3.58 -18.18 -20.80
CA LEU A 202 2.99 -19.51 -20.50
C LEU A 202 3.01 -20.50 -21.68
N SER A 203 3.66 -20.18 -22.80
CA SER A 203 3.65 -21.03 -24.00
C SER A 203 5.00 -21.64 -24.39
N VAL A 204 6.02 -21.58 -23.53
CA VAL A 204 7.30 -22.27 -23.77
C VAL A 204 7.53 -23.29 -22.66
N ASN A 205 6.76 -24.37 -22.67
CA ASN A 205 7.08 -25.71 -22.13
C ASN A 205 5.85 -26.63 -22.21
N ALA A 206 5.35 -26.86 -23.43
CA ALA A 206 4.47 -27.98 -23.76
C ALA A 206 5.08 -28.75 -24.93
#